data_AF-A0A562RF70-F1
#
_entry.id   AF-A0A562RF70-F1
#
_cell.length_a   1.000
_cell.length_b   1.000
_cell.length_c   1.000
_cell.angle_alpha   90.00
_cell.angle_beta   90.00
_cell.angle_gamma   90.00
#
_symmetry.space_group_name_H-M   'P 1'
#
loop_
_entity.id
_entity.type
_entity.pdbx_description
1 polymer ?
#
loop_
_entity_poly.entity_id
_entity_poly.type
_entity_poly.pdbx_seq_one_letter_code
_entity_poly.pdbx_strand_id
1 'polypeptide(L)'
;MNHHRSPALFRNALCVAAGAALFGIAGAAGASTFASAILDINNFRITHASGTIYRNTDFSKLVGVNDAHATAMLNNVFASTAATGTRPDVAHQCVGAPCPALGENNFTPFGTSLPAHGNFSYADQNFSGSGISMNGAPAGARSQTRADVATAYNKQFASSNSDVGSSNTMAFRLGSSDTMTVTFDATPYAMAYLSPEGRAITTANARISWSVNIVDLTTGLSVFTFAPNELNGLAAVSRTHGHTGMSLYNAAATTFHLTATSPLLLANRDYQITMQHNTLVSAQQQELPEPGTLALAFTGLAGIAGLRRKALRG
;
A
#
# COMPACT_ATOMS: atom_id res chain seq x y z
N MET A 1 -39.50 44.32 80.11
CA MET A 1 -38.32 43.44 79.99
C MET A 1 -38.61 42.38 78.95
N ASN A 2 -37.83 42.43 77.86
CA ASN A 2 -37.54 41.44 76.81
C ASN A 2 -38.76 40.83 76.07
N HIS A 3 -39.26 41.38 74.94
CA HIS A 3 -38.69 41.43 73.57
C HIS A 3 -38.25 40.09 72.96
N HIS A 4 -39.01 39.61 71.95
CA HIS A 4 -38.63 39.37 70.54
C HIS A 4 -39.69 38.49 69.86
N ARG A 5 -40.59 39.02 69.01
CA ARG A 5 -40.49 39.29 67.55
C ARG A 5 -39.89 38.15 66.70
N SER A 6 -40.75 37.57 65.84
CA SER A 6 -40.46 36.70 64.69
C SER A 6 -39.50 37.38 63.68
N PRO A 7 -38.85 36.62 62.77
CA PRO A 7 -39.53 36.33 61.49
C PRO A 7 -39.23 34.96 60.86
N ALA A 8 -40.18 34.56 60.00
CA ALA A 8 -40.03 33.55 58.97
C ALA A 8 -38.88 33.87 58.02
N LEU A 9 -38.04 32.88 57.71
CA LEU A 9 -37.03 32.95 56.66
C LEU A 9 -37.10 31.67 55.81
N PHE A 10 -37.63 31.85 54.60
CA PHE A 10 -37.18 31.25 53.35
C PHE A 10 -36.74 29.78 53.38
N ARG A 11 -37.70 28.88 53.16
CA ARG A 11 -37.45 27.54 52.59
C ARG A 11 -38.00 27.50 51.16
N ASN A 12 -37.27 28.13 50.24
CA ASN A 12 -37.41 27.94 48.79
C ASN A 12 -36.03 28.09 48.14
N ALA A 13 -35.25 27.02 48.24
CA ALA A 13 -33.99 26.77 47.53
C ALA A 13 -33.95 25.24 47.36
N LEU A 14 -33.73 24.61 46.21
CA LEU A 14 -33.09 25.02 44.97
C LEU A 14 -33.72 24.18 43.84
N CYS A 15 -34.01 24.80 42.71
CA CYS A 15 -34.40 24.12 41.48
C CYS A 15 -33.25 23.25 40.92
N VAL A 16 -33.61 22.05 40.46
CA VAL A 16 -33.15 21.36 39.24
C VAL A 16 -31.67 21.55 38.88
N ALA A 17 -30.82 20.64 39.36
CA ALA A 17 -29.50 20.38 38.79
C ALA A 17 -29.23 18.86 38.77
N ALA A 18 -30.04 18.13 38.01
CA ALA A 18 -29.82 16.71 37.72
C ALA A 18 -30.16 16.46 36.25
N GLY A 19 -29.24 16.77 35.35
CA GLY A 19 -29.47 16.62 33.91
C GLY A 19 -28.28 16.92 33.01
N ALA A 20 -27.04 16.83 33.51
CA ALA A 20 -25.85 17.11 32.71
C ALA A 20 -24.70 16.12 32.95
N ALA A 21 -25.00 14.87 33.29
CA ALA A 21 -23.98 13.85 33.59
C ALA A 21 -24.15 12.52 32.81
N LEU A 22 -24.87 12.52 31.69
CA LEU A 22 -25.10 11.30 30.89
C LEU A 22 -24.61 11.35 29.43
N PHE A 23 -23.95 12.43 28.98
CA PHE A 23 -23.40 12.52 27.62
C PHE A 23 -21.89 12.23 27.53
N GLY A 24 -21.35 11.41 28.44
CA GLY A 24 -19.90 11.27 28.64
C GLY A 24 -19.22 10.03 28.04
N ILE A 25 -19.89 9.20 27.24
CA ILE A 25 -19.26 7.96 26.72
C ILE A 25 -19.64 7.61 25.27
N ALA A 26 -20.00 8.59 24.45
CA ALA A 26 -19.94 8.39 23.01
C ALA A 26 -18.46 8.42 22.62
N GLY A 27 -17.83 7.24 22.49
CA GLY A 27 -16.50 7.14 21.90
C GLY A 27 -16.48 7.93 20.59
N ALA A 28 -15.48 8.78 20.40
CA ALA A 28 -15.37 9.59 19.19
C ALA A 28 -15.44 8.64 17.99
N ALA A 29 -16.43 8.73 17.11
CA ALA A 29 -16.49 7.92 15.88
C ALA A 29 -15.33 8.33 14.96
N GLY A 30 -14.63 7.38 14.33
CA GLY A 30 -13.49 7.72 13.50
C GLY A 30 -13.16 6.73 12.40
N ALA A 31 -12.88 7.28 11.22
CA ALA A 31 -12.47 6.51 10.06
C ALA A 31 -10.98 6.16 10.16
N SER A 32 -10.63 4.97 9.72
CA SER A 32 -9.26 4.57 9.41
C SER A 32 -9.24 3.82 8.09
N THR A 33 -8.14 3.98 7.35
CA THR A 33 -7.89 3.21 6.13
C THR A 33 -6.50 2.61 6.17
N PHE A 34 -6.37 1.45 5.55
CA PHE A 34 -5.10 0.76 5.43
C PHE A 34 -5.04 0.01 4.10
N ALA A 35 -3.92 0.11 3.40
CA ALA A 35 -3.66 -0.72 2.23
C ALA A 35 -2.21 -1.21 2.25
N SER A 36 -2.01 -2.46 1.82
CA SER A 36 -0.71 -3.12 1.73
C SER A 36 -0.64 -3.95 0.47
N ALA A 37 0.46 -3.87 -0.26
CA ALA A 37 0.76 -4.71 -1.40
C ALA A 37 2.21 -5.19 -1.28
N ILE A 38 2.39 -6.51 -1.30
CA ILE A 38 3.67 -7.19 -1.21
C ILE A 38 3.76 -8.18 -2.36
N LEU A 39 4.89 -8.18 -3.06
CA LEU A 39 5.20 -9.19 -4.06
C LEU A 39 6.60 -9.72 -3.80
N ASP A 40 6.70 -11.01 -3.50
CA ASP A 40 7.96 -11.76 -3.47
C ASP A 40 8.01 -12.66 -4.69
N ILE A 41 8.99 -12.42 -5.57
CA ILE A 41 9.35 -13.29 -6.68
C ILE A 41 10.64 -13.98 -6.30
N ASN A 42 10.62 -15.30 -6.32
CA ASN A 42 11.77 -16.11 -6.01
C ASN A 42 12.09 -17.05 -7.17
N ASN A 43 13.34 -17.51 -7.20
CA ASN A 43 13.81 -18.53 -8.11
C ASN A 43 13.56 -18.18 -9.60
N PHE A 44 13.63 -16.89 -9.96
CA PHE A 44 13.40 -16.45 -11.32
C PHE A 44 14.54 -16.92 -12.24
N ARG A 45 14.18 -17.59 -13.34
CA ARG A 45 15.11 -18.18 -14.31
C ARG A 45 14.60 -18.02 -15.74
N ILE A 46 15.54 -17.92 -16.67
CA ILE A 46 15.29 -18.01 -18.11
C ILE A 46 16.00 -19.26 -18.65
N THR A 47 15.26 -20.14 -19.30
CA THR A 47 15.75 -21.44 -19.81
C THR A 47 15.53 -21.61 -21.31
N HIS A 48 16.41 -22.38 -21.93
CA HIS A 48 16.33 -22.85 -23.31
C HIS A 48 15.12 -23.77 -23.54
N ALA A 49 14.81 -24.07 -24.81
CA ALA A 49 13.82 -25.11 -25.15
C ALA A 49 14.14 -26.48 -24.52
N SER A 50 15.42 -26.79 -24.32
CA SER A 50 15.91 -28.01 -23.68
C SER A 50 15.68 -28.06 -22.16
N GLY A 51 15.26 -26.94 -21.55
CA GLY A 51 15.13 -26.78 -20.10
C GLY A 51 16.43 -26.38 -19.38
N THR A 52 17.57 -26.29 -20.08
CA THR A 52 18.81 -25.78 -19.48
C THR A 52 18.74 -24.27 -19.27
N ILE A 53 19.39 -23.75 -18.23
CA ILE A 53 19.44 -22.32 -17.92
C ILE A 53 20.31 -21.59 -18.95
N TYR A 54 19.83 -20.46 -19.48
CA TYR A 54 20.62 -19.57 -20.33
C TYR A 54 21.84 -19.04 -19.57
N ARG A 55 22.96 -18.95 -20.26
CA ARG A 55 24.25 -18.44 -19.77
C ARG A 55 24.67 -17.23 -20.57
N ASN A 56 25.58 -16.42 -20.03
CA ASN A 56 26.15 -15.30 -20.77
C ASN A 56 26.83 -15.71 -22.09
N THR A 57 27.31 -16.95 -22.21
CA THR A 57 27.93 -17.49 -23.44
C THR A 57 26.92 -17.84 -24.55
N ASP A 58 25.63 -17.92 -24.23
CA ASP A 58 24.58 -18.23 -25.22
C ASP A 58 24.16 -16.98 -26.01
N PHE A 59 24.70 -15.82 -25.64
CA PHE A 59 24.43 -14.53 -26.24
C PHE A 59 25.68 -14.01 -26.97
N SER A 60 25.51 -13.59 -28.23
CA SER A 60 26.54 -12.82 -28.95
C SER A 60 26.51 -11.34 -28.59
N LYS A 61 25.41 -10.87 -28.02
CA LYS A 61 25.23 -9.55 -27.42
C LYS A 61 24.32 -9.70 -26.21
N LEU A 62 24.72 -9.14 -25.07
CA LEU A 62 23.89 -9.04 -23.88
C LEU A 62 24.29 -7.78 -23.12
N VAL A 63 23.41 -6.79 -23.11
CA VAL A 63 23.60 -5.52 -22.42
C VAL A 63 22.31 -5.20 -21.69
N GLY A 64 22.39 -4.89 -20.40
CA GLY A 64 21.20 -4.60 -19.62
C GLY A 64 21.43 -3.57 -18.54
N VAL A 65 20.34 -2.98 -18.10
CA VAL A 65 20.25 -2.08 -16.97
C VAL A 65 19.05 -2.52 -16.15
N ASN A 66 19.23 -2.54 -14.83
CA ASN A 66 18.14 -2.72 -13.90
C ASN A 66 17.95 -1.40 -13.16
N ASP A 67 16.69 -1.02 -13.02
CA ASP A 67 16.26 0.19 -12.32
C ASP A 67 15.32 -0.23 -11.20
N ALA A 68 15.42 0.42 -10.05
CA ALA A 68 14.47 0.27 -8.96
C ALA A 68 14.14 1.65 -8.39
N HIS A 69 12.92 1.80 -7.88
CA HIS A 69 12.48 2.99 -7.18
C HIS A 69 11.54 2.63 -6.03
N ALA A 70 11.57 3.47 -5.01
CA ALA A 70 10.62 3.44 -3.91
C ALA A 70 10.11 4.86 -3.69
N THR A 71 8.80 5.00 -3.50
CA THR A 71 8.15 6.28 -3.24
C THR A 71 7.17 6.14 -2.09
N ALA A 72 7.21 7.08 -1.16
CA ALA A 72 6.25 7.20 -0.08
C ALA A 72 5.73 8.64 -0.06
N MET A 73 4.42 8.82 -0.12
CA MET A 73 3.76 10.12 -0.08
C MET A 73 2.69 10.13 0.99
N LEU A 74 2.62 11.18 1.81
CA LEU A 74 1.53 11.45 2.73
C LEU A 74 1.27 12.96 2.75
N ASN A 75 0.07 13.41 2.36
CA ASN A 75 -0.32 14.82 2.43
C ASN A 75 0.67 15.78 1.75
N ASN A 76 1.06 15.44 0.52
CA ASN A 76 2.07 16.16 -0.29
C ASN A 76 3.48 16.18 0.30
N VAL A 77 3.73 15.53 1.44
CA VAL A 77 5.08 15.23 1.92
C VAL A 77 5.53 13.95 1.23
N PHE A 78 6.70 14.00 0.61
CA PHE A 78 7.21 12.95 -0.25
C PHE A 78 8.62 12.52 0.16
N ALA A 79 8.84 11.21 0.19
CA ALA A 79 10.16 10.59 0.26
C ALA A 79 10.29 9.64 -0.92
N SER A 80 11.40 9.72 -1.64
CA SER A 80 11.68 8.82 -2.73
C SER A 80 13.17 8.63 -2.91
N THR A 81 13.52 7.43 -3.34
CA THR A 81 14.86 7.10 -3.81
C THR A 81 14.72 6.20 -5.04
N ALA A 82 15.72 6.26 -5.91
CA ALA A 82 15.86 5.36 -7.05
C ALA A 82 17.32 4.92 -7.17
N ALA A 83 17.52 3.72 -7.69
CA ALA A 83 18.83 3.14 -7.95
C ALA A 83 18.84 2.48 -9.32
N THR A 84 19.98 2.56 -9.99
CA THR A 84 20.22 1.91 -11.28
C THR A 84 21.50 1.11 -11.19
N GLY A 85 21.54 -0.11 -11.72
CA GLY A 85 22.76 -0.91 -11.71
C GLY A 85 22.51 -2.39 -11.99
N THR A 86 23.48 -3.23 -11.68
CA THR A 86 23.33 -4.69 -11.84
C THR A 86 22.51 -5.31 -10.71
N ARG A 87 22.46 -4.66 -9.54
CA ARG A 87 21.67 -5.05 -8.36
C ARG A 87 21.16 -3.80 -7.66
N PRO A 88 20.20 -3.08 -8.26
CA PRO A 88 19.64 -1.90 -7.62
C PRO A 88 18.89 -2.33 -6.36
N ASP A 89 19.26 -1.74 -5.24
CA ASP A 89 18.63 -1.87 -3.94
C ASP A 89 18.33 -0.46 -3.46
N VAL A 90 17.09 -0.21 -3.07
CA VAL A 90 16.62 1.13 -2.70
C VAL A 90 16.21 1.09 -1.24
N ALA A 91 16.94 1.86 -0.42
CA ALA A 91 16.61 2.03 0.98
C ALA A 91 15.13 2.39 1.16
N HIS A 92 14.49 1.84 2.17
CA HIS A 92 13.06 2.06 2.38
C HIS A 92 12.71 3.55 2.49
N GLN A 93 11.53 3.92 2.01
CA GLN A 93 11.01 5.28 2.10
C GLN A 93 9.86 5.27 3.07
N CYS A 94 9.87 6.19 4.03
CA CYS A 94 8.75 6.36 4.94
C CYS A 94 8.44 7.83 5.17
N VAL A 95 7.17 8.16 5.14
CA VAL A 95 6.64 9.48 5.50
C VAL A 95 5.52 9.31 6.51
N GLY A 96 5.52 10.14 7.54
CA GLY A 96 4.47 10.17 8.56
C GLY A 96 4.94 9.71 9.94
N ALA A 97 4.01 9.67 10.88
CA ALA A 97 4.32 9.35 12.27
C ALA A 97 3.18 8.55 12.95
N PRO A 98 3.51 7.48 13.68
CA PRO A 98 4.80 6.78 13.63
C PRO A 98 5.01 6.12 12.26
N CYS A 99 6.23 6.18 11.72
CA CYS A 99 6.65 5.21 10.70
C CYS A 99 6.63 3.81 11.35
N PRO A 100 6.13 2.77 10.65
CA PRO A 100 6.18 1.42 11.16
C PRO A 100 7.61 1.05 11.57
N ALA A 101 7.76 0.36 12.70
CA ALA A 101 9.05 -0.18 13.14
C ALA A 101 9.45 -1.43 12.32
N LEU A 102 9.32 -1.34 10.99
CA LEU A 102 9.78 -2.33 10.04
C LEU A 102 11.25 -2.04 9.74
N GLY A 103 12.10 -3.04 9.92
CA GLY A 103 13.47 -2.98 9.41
C GLY A 103 13.46 -2.95 7.89
N GLU A 104 14.55 -2.43 7.32
CA GLU A 104 14.87 -2.52 5.90
C GLU A 104 14.69 -3.96 5.38
N ASN A 105 14.19 -4.12 4.16
CA ASN A 105 13.99 -5.41 3.51
C ASN A 105 13.04 -6.36 4.26
N ASN A 106 12.01 -5.82 4.92
CA ASN A 106 11.01 -6.62 5.62
C ASN A 106 9.70 -6.75 4.81
N PHE A 107 9.54 -7.91 4.18
CA PHE A 107 8.39 -8.24 3.33
C PHE A 107 7.34 -9.13 4.03
N THR A 108 7.34 -9.17 5.37
CA THR A 108 6.33 -9.93 6.13
C THR A 108 5.00 -9.17 6.11
N PRO A 109 3.89 -9.77 5.66
CA PRO A 109 2.57 -9.14 5.71
C PRO A 109 2.22 -8.67 7.11
N PHE A 110 1.47 -7.57 7.22
CA PHE A 110 0.85 -7.22 8.49
C PHE A 110 -0.10 -8.33 8.91
N GLY A 111 -0.10 -8.63 10.21
CA GLY A 111 -1.07 -9.56 10.79
C GLY A 111 -2.51 -9.09 10.53
N THR A 112 -3.46 -10.03 10.56
CA THR A 112 -4.89 -9.78 10.35
C THR A 112 -5.55 -8.90 11.41
N SER A 113 -4.85 -8.57 12.50
CA SER A 113 -5.29 -7.61 13.51
C SER A 113 -5.06 -6.17 13.01
N LEU A 114 -5.98 -5.69 12.18
CA LEU A 114 -6.06 -4.28 11.80
C LEU A 114 -6.56 -3.39 12.95
N PRO A 115 -6.30 -2.07 12.90
CA PRO A 115 -5.50 -1.34 11.90
C PRO A 115 -4.08 -1.02 12.40
N ALA A 116 -3.11 -0.95 11.48
CA ALA A 116 -1.81 -0.35 11.76
C ALA A 116 -2.04 1.10 12.26
N HIS A 117 -1.58 1.41 13.47
CA HIS A 117 -1.77 2.73 14.05
C HIS A 117 -0.84 3.75 13.39
N GLY A 118 -1.40 4.85 12.88
CA GLY A 118 -0.62 5.98 12.40
C GLY A 118 -1.12 6.56 11.07
N ASN A 119 -0.58 7.72 10.73
CA ASN A 119 -0.66 8.30 9.40
C ASN A 119 0.69 8.07 8.76
N PHE A 120 0.80 7.11 7.84
CA PHE A 120 2.07 6.82 7.18
C PHE A 120 1.91 6.37 5.73
N SER A 121 3.01 6.51 5.01
CA SER A 121 3.31 5.83 3.75
C SER A 121 4.66 5.16 3.89
N TYR A 122 4.78 3.92 3.40
CA TYR A 122 5.99 3.10 3.48
C TYR A 122 6.21 2.37 2.15
N ALA A 123 7.45 2.35 1.69
CA ALA A 123 7.86 1.73 0.43
C ALA A 123 9.23 1.05 0.61
N ASP A 124 9.38 -0.20 0.19
CA ASP A 124 10.59 -1.00 0.39
C ASP A 124 10.78 -1.98 -0.77
N GLN A 125 12.02 -2.17 -1.19
CA GLN A 125 12.41 -2.91 -2.37
C GLN A 125 13.70 -3.68 -2.12
N ASN A 126 13.75 -4.92 -2.58
CA ASN A 126 14.99 -5.70 -2.61
C ASN A 126 15.14 -6.42 -3.93
N PHE A 127 16.34 -6.42 -4.51
CA PHE A 127 16.66 -7.24 -5.66
C PHE A 127 18.02 -7.91 -5.52
N SER A 128 18.06 -9.23 -5.78
CA SER A 128 19.28 -10.01 -5.74
C SER A 128 19.28 -11.12 -6.79
N GLY A 129 20.49 -11.59 -7.14
CA GLY A 129 20.67 -12.70 -8.08
C GLY A 129 20.60 -12.30 -9.56
N SER A 130 20.33 -13.28 -10.42
CA SER A 130 20.24 -13.12 -11.89
C SER A 130 19.36 -14.23 -12.48
N GLY A 131 18.55 -13.88 -13.49
CA GLY A 131 17.69 -14.84 -14.21
C GLY A 131 18.45 -15.77 -15.17
N ILE A 132 19.68 -15.41 -15.52
CA ILE A 132 20.61 -16.22 -16.32
C ILE A 132 21.86 -16.56 -15.50
N SER A 133 22.58 -17.59 -15.92
CA SER A 133 23.88 -17.92 -15.34
C SER A 133 24.94 -16.95 -15.86
N MET A 134 25.66 -16.30 -14.95
CA MET A 134 26.77 -15.39 -15.30
C MET A 134 28.07 -15.96 -14.74
N ASN A 135 29.07 -16.16 -15.59
CA ASN A 135 30.41 -16.62 -15.19
C ASN A 135 30.39 -17.91 -14.34
N GLY A 136 29.48 -18.84 -14.67
CA GLY A 136 29.32 -20.10 -13.96
C GLY A 136 28.52 -20.03 -12.65
N ALA A 137 28.09 -18.85 -12.20
CA ALA A 137 27.18 -18.72 -11.07
C ALA A 137 25.77 -19.26 -11.44
N PRO A 138 25.08 -19.97 -10.53
CA PRO A 138 23.73 -20.47 -10.80
C PRO A 138 22.73 -19.32 -10.98
N ALA A 139 21.74 -19.51 -11.85
CA ALA A 139 20.62 -18.58 -11.98
C ALA A 139 19.58 -18.79 -10.88
N GLY A 140 18.81 -17.74 -10.61
CA GLY A 140 17.82 -17.66 -9.55
C GLY A 140 17.79 -16.26 -8.99
N ALA A 141 17.14 -15.33 -9.70
CA ALA A 141 16.91 -14.00 -9.15
C ALA A 141 15.78 -14.02 -8.12
N ARG A 142 15.88 -13.15 -7.13
CA ARG A 142 14.83 -12.85 -6.17
C ARG A 142 14.56 -11.36 -6.18
N SER A 143 13.29 -11.00 -6.25
CA SER A 143 12.85 -9.61 -6.24
C SER A 143 11.66 -9.45 -5.33
N GLN A 144 11.75 -8.51 -4.39
CA GLN A 144 10.75 -8.26 -3.37
C GLN A 144 10.37 -6.79 -3.39
N THR A 145 9.08 -6.53 -3.25
CA THR A 145 8.53 -5.17 -3.21
C THR A 145 7.44 -5.11 -2.17
N ARG A 146 7.34 -3.96 -1.49
CA ARG A 146 6.35 -3.71 -0.47
C ARG A 146 5.94 -2.24 -0.50
N ALA A 147 4.64 -2.02 -0.50
CA ALA A 147 4.05 -0.72 -0.44
C ALA A 147 2.93 -0.75 0.61
N ASP A 148 2.98 0.14 1.61
CA ASP A 148 1.96 0.24 2.64
C ASP A 148 1.54 1.68 2.88
N VAL A 149 0.27 1.87 3.19
CA VAL A 149 -0.28 3.17 3.55
C VAL A 149 -1.31 2.99 4.66
N ALA A 150 -1.28 3.89 5.63
CA ALA A 150 -2.26 3.93 6.70
C ALA A 150 -2.70 5.36 6.98
N THR A 151 -3.97 5.51 7.32
CA THR A 151 -4.53 6.76 7.84
C THR A 151 -5.06 6.53 9.25
N ALA A 152 -4.62 7.38 10.17
CA ALA A 152 -4.94 7.33 11.57
C ALA A 152 -6.41 7.72 11.81
N TYR A 153 -6.93 7.17 12.89
CA TYR A 153 -8.22 7.53 13.45
C TYR A 153 -8.36 9.05 13.64
N ASN A 154 -9.37 9.65 13.00
CA ASN A 154 -9.74 11.07 13.20
C ASN A 154 -8.63 12.11 12.98
N LYS A 155 -7.62 11.82 12.16
CA LYS A 155 -6.59 12.83 11.85
C LYS A 155 -6.47 13.08 10.35
N GLN A 156 -6.99 14.25 9.97
CA GLN A 156 -6.73 14.97 8.71
C GLN A 156 -7.28 14.32 7.43
N PHE A 157 -7.41 15.13 6.39
CA PHE A 157 -7.35 14.63 5.02
C PHE A 157 -6.01 13.91 4.88
N ALA A 158 -6.06 12.63 4.54
CA ALA A 158 -4.87 11.82 4.33
C ALA A 158 -4.97 11.20 2.94
N SER A 159 -4.13 11.67 2.01
CA SER A 159 -3.86 10.97 0.75
C SER A 159 -2.46 10.41 0.87
N SER A 160 -2.40 9.08 0.86
CA SER A 160 -1.16 8.34 1.04
C SER A 160 -0.99 7.39 -0.12
N ASN A 161 0.15 7.46 -0.80
CA ASN A 161 0.50 6.58 -1.91
C ASN A 161 1.88 5.98 -1.65
N SER A 162 2.04 4.72 -2.04
CA SER A 162 3.35 4.09 -2.10
C SER A 162 3.44 3.29 -3.40
N ASP A 163 4.56 3.44 -4.09
CA ASP A 163 4.87 2.78 -5.36
C ASP A 163 6.30 2.29 -5.30
N VAL A 164 6.45 0.99 -5.52
CA VAL A 164 7.73 0.31 -5.62
C VAL A 164 7.75 -0.50 -6.88
N GLY A 165 8.67 -0.16 -7.77
CA GLY A 165 8.88 -0.92 -8.98
C GLY A 165 10.34 -1.24 -9.22
N SER A 166 10.56 -2.32 -9.95
CA SER A 166 11.81 -2.55 -10.66
C SER A 166 11.52 -2.85 -12.12
N SER A 167 12.44 -2.39 -12.97
CA SER A 167 12.44 -2.67 -14.38
C SER A 167 13.80 -3.25 -14.74
N ASN A 168 13.81 -4.43 -15.32
CA ASN A 168 15.02 -5.08 -15.82
C ASN A 168 14.91 -5.11 -17.34
N THR A 169 15.69 -4.28 -18.01
CA THR A 169 15.69 -4.20 -19.47
C THR A 169 17.03 -4.69 -20.00
N MET A 170 16.99 -5.72 -20.86
CA MET A 170 18.17 -6.28 -21.50
C MET A 170 17.99 -6.30 -23.01
N ALA A 171 18.92 -5.68 -23.73
CA ALA A 171 19.09 -5.88 -25.16
C ALA A 171 20.00 -7.09 -25.39
N PHE A 172 19.54 -8.04 -26.20
CA PHE A 172 20.27 -9.28 -26.43
C PHE A 172 20.22 -9.75 -27.89
N ARG A 173 21.17 -10.61 -28.25
CA ARG A 173 21.22 -11.36 -29.51
C ARG A 173 21.65 -12.78 -29.19
N LEU A 174 20.81 -13.75 -29.57
CA LEU A 174 21.12 -15.17 -29.37
C LEU A 174 22.26 -15.63 -30.28
N GLY A 175 23.11 -16.52 -29.77
CA GLY A 175 24.14 -17.21 -30.55
C GLY A 175 23.54 -18.26 -31.52
N SER A 176 22.40 -18.83 -31.17
CA SER A 176 21.63 -19.78 -31.97
C SER A 176 20.13 -19.53 -31.82
N SER A 177 19.33 -19.80 -32.85
CA SER A 177 17.87 -19.63 -32.76
C SER A 177 17.29 -20.59 -31.73
N ASP A 178 16.47 -20.09 -30.81
CA ASP A 178 15.87 -20.87 -29.73
C ASP A 178 14.62 -20.17 -29.18
N THR A 179 13.85 -20.85 -28.34
CA THR A 179 12.82 -20.25 -27.50
C THR A 179 13.39 -19.84 -26.14
N MET A 180 12.74 -18.89 -25.47
CA MET A 180 13.02 -18.54 -24.09
C MET A 180 11.83 -18.89 -23.20
N THR A 181 12.06 -19.71 -22.19
CA THR A 181 11.07 -19.99 -21.15
C THR A 181 11.42 -19.19 -19.90
N VAL A 182 10.48 -18.38 -19.45
CA VAL A 182 10.55 -17.64 -18.18
C VAL A 182 9.83 -18.48 -17.13
N THR A 183 10.49 -18.75 -16.01
CA THR A 183 9.91 -19.48 -14.87
C THR A 183 10.28 -18.82 -13.54
N PHE A 184 9.34 -18.77 -12.61
CA PHE A 184 9.55 -18.25 -11.27
C PHE A 184 8.44 -18.68 -10.31
N ASP A 185 8.70 -18.51 -9.03
CA ASP A 185 7.74 -18.69 -7.96
C ASP A 185 7.33 -17.32 -7.42
N ALA A 186 6.03 -17.04 -7.29
CA ALA A 186 5.54 -15.76 -6.82
C ALA A 186 4.60 -15.92 -5.62
N THR A 187 4.83 -15.13 -4.58
CA THR A 187 3.97 -15.05 -3.40
C THR A 187 3.42 -13.63 -3.28
N PRO A 188 2.35 -13.29 -4.02
CA PRO A 188 1.70 -11.99 -3.93
C PRO A 188 0.86 -11.88 -2.65
N TYR A 189 0.73 -10.70 -2.08
CA TYR A 189 -0.20 -10.42 -0.99
C TYR A 189 -0.74 -9.00 -1.18
N ALA A 190 -2.06 -8.84 -1.15
CA ALA A 190 -2.66 -7.51 -1.18
C ALA A 190 -3.79 -7.41 -0.15
N MET A 191 -3.85 -6.30 0.56
CA MET A 191 -4.86 -6.00 1.56
C MET A 191 -5.39 -4.59 1.37
N ALA A 192 -6.70 -4.42 1.47
CA ALA A 192 -7.35 -3.13 1.60
C ALA A 192 -8.34 -3.18 2.74
N TYR A 193 -8.31 -2.17 3.60
CA TYR A 193 -9.20 -2.02 4.74
C TYR A 193 -9.72 -0.61 4.88
N LEU A 194 -10.97 -0.55 5.31
CA LEU A 194 -11.66 0.68 5.63
C LEU A 194 -12.57 0.42 6.83
N SER A 195 -12.45 1.24 7.87
CA SER A 195 -13.27 1.05 9.07
C SER A 195 -14.75 1.40 8.81
N PRO A 196 -15.70 0.81 9.57
CA PRO A 196 -17.14 1.05 9.38
C PRO A 196 -17.56 2.53 9.37
N GLU A 197 -16.79 3.39 10.04
CA GLU A 197 -17.03 4.82 10.20
C GLU A 197 -16.47 5.67 9.05
N GLY A 198 -15.91 5.04 8.00
CA GLY A 198 -15.48 5.73 6.78
C GLY A 198 -16.60 6.57 6.17
N ARG A 199 -16.26 7.62 5.41
CA ARG A 199 -17.21 8.53 4.74
C ARG A 199 -17.15 8.38 3.23
N ALA A 200 -18.07 9.00 2.50
CA ALA A 200 -18.28 8.84 1.06
C ALA A 200 -17.01 8.92 0.17
N ILE A 201 -15.97 9.65 0.56
CA ILE A 201 -14.70 9.77 -0.19
C ILE A 201 -13.56 8.90 0.36
N THR A 202 -13.82 8.12 1.41
CA THR A 202 -12.83 7.26 2.04
C THR A 202 -12.61 6.02 1.17
N THR A 203 -11.36 5.75 0.79
CA THR A 203 -10.99 4.62 -0.07
C THR A 203 -9.66 4.02 0.36
N ALA A 204 -9.53 2.71 0.20
CA ALA A 204 -8.26 1.99 0.29
C ALA A 204 -8.10 1.10 -0.94
N ASN A 205 -6.93 1.12 -1.57
CA ASN A 205 -6.63 0.31 -2.75
C ASN A 205 -5.23 -0.29 -2.62
N ALA A 206 -5.11 -1.56 -2.96
CA ALA A 206 -3.85 -2.25 -3.11
C ALA A 206 -3.83 -3.02 -4.42
N ARG A 207 -2.75 -2.88 -5.18
CA ARG A 207 -2.58 -3.50 -6.49
C ARG A 207 -1.16 -3.99 -6.66
N ILE A 208 -1.05 -5.15 -7.31
CA ILE A 208 0.19 -5.70 -7.82
C ILE A 208 0.11 -5.74 -9.35
N SER A 209 1.24 -5.58 -10.01
CA SER A 209 1.39 -5.86 -11.43
C SER A 209 2.75 -6.45 -11.73
N TRP A 210 2.79 -7.36 -12.70
CA TRP A 210 4.01 -7.98 -13.18
C TRP A 210 3.87 -8.33 -14.65
N SER A 211 4.90 -8.06 -15.45
CA SER A 211 4.92 -8.50 -16.84
C SER A 211 6.33 -8.72 -17.36
N VAL A 212 6.43 -9.53 -18.41
CA VAL A 212 7.60 -9.62 -19.27
C VAL A 212 7.16 -9.39 -20.72
N ASN A 213 7.97 -8.64 -21.46
CA ASN A 213 7.77 -8.36 -22.86
C ASN A 213 9.09 -8.56 -23.62
N ILE A 214 9.03 -9.15 -24.81
CA ILE A 214 10.17 -9.20 -25.74
C ILE A 214 9.77 -8.48 -27.01
N VAL A 215 10.58 -7.49 -27.41
CA VAL A 215 10.45 -6.75 -28.66
C VAL A 215 11.58 -7.14 -29.59
N ASP A 216 11.26 -7.36 -30.86
CA ASP A 216 12.25 -7.44 -31.93
C ASP A 216 12.66 -6.02 -32.36
N LEU A 217 13.92 -5.66 -32.11
CA LEU A 217 14.41 -4.30 -32.32
C LEU A 217 14.54 -3.94 -33.80
N THR A 218 14.53 -4.93 -34.71
CA THR A 218 14.53 -4.67 -36.16
C THR A 218 13.15 -4.23 -36.66
N THR A 219 12.08 -4.83 -36.13
CA THR A 219 10.70 -4.54 -36.57
C THR A 219 9.94 -3.61 -35.64
N GLY A 220 10.40 -3.46 -34.39
CA GLY A 220 9.70 -2.73 -33.34
C GLY A 220 8.47 -3.46 -32.79
N LEU A 221 8.24 -4.71 -33.18
CA LEU A 221 7.05 -5.48 -32.78
C LEU A 221 7.33 -6.33 -31.54
N SER A 222 6.35 -6.39 -30.63
CA SER A 222 6.34 -7.33 -29.52
C SER A 222 6.17 -8.75 -30.06
N VAL A 223 7.14 -9.62 -29.77
CA VAL A 223 7.15 -11.04 -30.17
C VAL A 223 6.77 -11.99 -29.03
N PHE A 224 6.79 -11.50 -27.78
CA PHE A 224 6.37 -12.26 -26.61
C PHE A 224 5.83 -11.32 -25.55
N THR A 225 4.75 -11.72 -24.88
CA THR A 225 4.20 -11.01 -23.72
C THR A 225 3.68 -12.04 -22.74
N PHE A 226 4.03 -11.88 -21.47
CA PHE A 226 3.49 -12.70 -20.40
C PHE A 226 3.19 -11.83 -19.17
N ALA A 227 1.92 -11.83 -18.77
CA ALA A 227 1.41 -11.11 -17.61
C ALA A 227 0.34 -12.00 -16.95
N PRO A 228 0.73 -12.86 -15.98
CA PRO A 228 -0.17 -13.83 -15.37
C PRO A 228 -1.27 -13.12 -14.58
N ASN A 229 -2.49 -13.65 -14.64
CA ASN A 229 -3.66 -13.02 -14.01
C ASN A 229 -3.52 -12.97 -12.48
N GLU A 230 -2.83 -13.96 -11.91
CA GLU A 230 -2.50 -14.09 -10.48
C GLU A 230 -1.73 -12.89 -9.95
N LEU A 231 -0.90 -12.23 -10.77
CA LEU A 231 -0.09 -11.07 -10.36
C LEU A 231 -0.62 -9.74 -10.87
N ASN A 232 -1.69 -9.75 -11.66
CA ASN A 232 -2.21 -8.56 -12.33
C ASN A 232 -3.70 -8.38 -11.99
N GLY A 233 -4.59 -9.01 -12.76
CA GLY A 233 -6.03 -8.81 -12.63
C GLY A 233 -6.60 -9.25 -11.28
N LEU A 234 -6.10 -10.35 -10.72
CA LEU A 234 -6.61 -10.92 -9.46
C LEU A 234 -5.98 -10.27 -8.22
N ALA A 235 -4.78 -9.71 -8.34
CA ALA A 235 -4.02 -9.11 -7.25
C ALA A 235 -4.37 -7.63 -7.00
N ALA A 236 -5.63 -7.26 -7.25
CA ALA A 236 -6.17 -5.93 -7.00
C ALA A 236 -7.32 -6.03 -6.00
N VAL A 237 -7.18 -5.38 -4.85
CA VAL A 237 -8.21 -5.30 -3.82
C VAL A 237 -8.49 -3.86 -3.45
N SER A 238 -9.75 -3.58 -3.11
CA SER A 238 -10.15 -2.25 -2.69
C SER A 238 -11.28 -2.28 -1.68
N ARG A 239 -11.43 -1.16 -0.96
CA ARG A 239 -12.52 -0.84 -0.06
C ARG A 239 -12.93 0.62 -0.25
N THR A 240 -14.22 0.88 -0.13
CA THR A 240 -14.82 2.22 -0.24
C THR A 240 -15.85 2.39 0.86
N HIS A 241 -16.35 3.61 1.07
CA HIS A 241 -17.44 3.87 2.02
C HIS A 241 -18.64 2.91 1.91
N GLY A 242 -19.04 2.57 0.69
CA GLY A 242 -20.18 1.69 0.45
C GLY A 242 -19.89 0.23 0.76
N HIS A 243 -18.61 -0.14 0.91
CA HIS A 243 -18.13 -1.51 1.17
C HIS A 243 -16.97 -1.45 2.17
N THR A 244 -17.30 -1.19 3.43
CA THR A 244 -16.32 -1.14 4.54
C THR A 244 -15.82 -2.55 4.89
N GLY A 245 -14.88 -2.66 5.84
CA GLY A 245 -14.26 -3.92 6.26
C GLY A 245 -12.95 -4.20 5.53
N MET A 246 -12.57 -5.48 5.43
CA MET A 246 -11.28 -5.94 4.93
C MET A 246 -11.43 -6.78 3.66
N SER A 247 -10.70 -6.43 2.60
CA SER A 247 -10.45 -7.27 1.43
C SER A 247 -9.03 -7.80 1.46
N LEU A 248 -8.87 -9.08 1.17
CA LEU A 248 -7.57 -9.75 1.08
C LEU A 248 -7.46 -10.48 -0.25
N TYR A 249 -6.31 -10.38 -0.87
CA TYR A 249 -5.85 -11.28 -1.91
C TYR A 249 -4.71 -12.13 -1.36
N ASN A 250 -4.81 -13.44 -1.56
CA ASN A 250 -3.83 -14.43 -1.12
C ASN A 250 -3.47 -14.36 0.39
N ALA A 251 -4.49 -14.32 1.24
CA ALA A 251 -4.33 -14.25 2.71
C ALA A 251 -3.49 -15.40 3.30
N ALA A 252 -3.47 -16.56 2.64
CA ALA A 252 -2.69 -17.72 3.03
C ALA A 252 -1.22 -17.67 2.58
N ALA A 253 -0.80 -16.58 1.90
CA ALA A 253 0.53 -16.44 1.29
C ALA A 253 0.90 -17.65 0.41
N THR A 254 -0.05 -18.14 -0.38
CA THR A 254 0.16 -19.24 -1.32
C THR A 254 1.14 -18.81 -2.41
N THR A 255 2.10 -19.68 -2.72
CA THR A 255 3.06 -19.47 -3.80
C THR A 255 2.50 -20.03 -5.11
N PHE A 256 2.54 -19.21 -6.18
CA PHE A 256 2.19 -19.61 -7.53
C PHE A 256 3.47 -19.93 -8.31
N HIS A 257 3.50 -21.10 -8.93
CA HIS A 257 4.55 -21.43 -9.90
C HIS A 257 4.13 -20.96 -11.30
N LEU A 258 4.85 -20.01 -11.86
CA LEU A 258 4.49 -19.31 -13.09
C LEU A 258 5.52 -19.61 -14.18
N THR A 259 5.02 -19.92 -15.37
CA THR A 259 5.87 -20.29 -16.51
C THR A 259 5.25 -19.84 -17.84
N ALA A 260 6.08 -19.37 -18.76
CA ALA A 260 5.68 -19.07 -20.13
C ALA A 260 6.86 -19.14 -21.08
N THR A 261 6.62 -19.63 -22.30
CA THR A 261 7.64 -19.81 -23.34
C THR A 261 7.37 -18.89 -24.52
N SER A 262 8.40 -18.20 -25.00
CA SER A 262 8.33 -17.36 -26.19
C SER A 262 8.17 -18.20 -27.47
N PRO A 263 7.69 -17.60 -28.57
CA PRO A 263 7.94 -18.13 -29.91
C PRO A 263 9.45 -18.27 -30.18
N LEU A 264 9.79 -18.94 -31.29
CA LEU A 264 11.18 -19.05 -31.74
C LEU A 264 11.79 -17.67 -31.98
N LEU A 265 12.85 -17.37 -31.24
CA LEU A 265 13.69 -16.19 -31.42
C LEU A 265 14.84 -16.56 -32.35
N LEU A 266 15.10 -15.74 -33.37
CA LEU A 266 16.10 -16.03 -34.39
C LEU A 266 17.50 -15.61 -33.91
N ALA A 267 18.51 -16.42 -34.22
CA ALA A 267 19.91 -16.02 -34.10
C ALA A 267 20.19 -14.74 -34.91
N ASN A 268 21.23 -14.01 -34.52
CA ASN A 268 21.70 -12.82 -35.23
C ASN A 268 20.68 -11.67 -35.34
N ARG A 269 19.61 -11.71 -34.55
CA ARG A 269 18.61 -10.65 -34.46
C ARG A 269 18.65 -10.00 -33.08
N ASP A 270 18.51 -8.68 -33.06
CA ASP A 270 18.52 -7.91 -31.82
C ASP A 270 17.11 -7.88 -31.22
N TYR A 271 17.01 -8.31 -29.97
CA TYR A 271 15.80 -8.27 -29.18
C TYR A 271 16.02 -7.43 -27.93
N GLN A 272 14.93 -6.93 -27.36
CA GLN A 272 14.92 -6.36 -26.02
C GLN A 272 13.91 -7.12 -25.19
N ILE A 273 14.34 -7.67 -24.05
CA ILE A 273 13.46 -8.18 -23.01
C ILE A 273 13.32 -7.12 -21.92
N THR A 274 12.10 -6.81 -21.54
CA THR A 274 11.77 -5.92 -20.43
C THR A 274 10.90 -6.68 -19.45
N MET A 275 11.36 -6.76 -18.20
CA MET A 275 10.61 -7.33 -17.08
C MET A 275 10.28 -6.21 -16.13
N GLN A 276 8.99 -6.05 -15.80
CA GLN A 276 8.50 -5.00 -14.94
C GLN A 276 7.66 -5.61 -13.84
N HIS A 277 7.84 -5.09 -12.63
CA HIS A 277 6.93 -5.38 -11.53
C HIS A 277 6.69 -4.11 -10.73
N ASN A 278 5.49 -3.99 -10.17
CA ASN A 278 5.12 -2.83 -9.38
C ASN A 278 4.09 -3.22 -8.31
N THR A 279 4.28 -2.73 -7.10
CA THR A 279 3.27 -2.71 -6.03
C THR A 279 2.83 -1.28 -5.78
N LEU A 280 1.52 -1.05 -5.91
CA LEU A 280 0.90 0.25 -5.72
C LEU A 280 -0.18 0.16 -4.66
N VAL A 281 -0.11 1.05 -3.68
CA VAL A 281 -1.17 1.23 -2.70
C VAL A 281 -1.58 2.68 -2.60
N SER A 282 -2.86 2.89 -2.29
CA SER A 282 -3.37 4.21 -1.95
C SER A 282 -4.43 4.17 -0.86
N ALA A 283 -4.44 5.20 -0.05
CA ALA A 283 -5.42 5.42 1.00
C ALA A 283 -5.86 6.88 0.99
N GLN A 284 -7.18 7.08 1.01
CA GLN A 284 -7.80 8.40 1.06
C GLN A 284 -8.80 8.45 2.20
N GLN A 285 -8.72 9.52 3.02
CA GLN A 285 -9.65 9.76 4.11
C GLN A 285 -10.10 11.23 4.16
N GLN A 286 -11.35 11.46 4.57
CA GLN A 286 -11.88 12.78 4.95
C GLN A 286 -11.82 12.97 6.46
N GLU A 287 -11.59 14.20 6.89
CA GLU A 287 -11.73 14.58 8.29
C GLU A 287 -13.18 14.36 8.80
N LEU A 288 -13.30 13.75 9.98
CA LEU A 288 -14.55 13.76 10.74
C LEU A 288 -14.55 14.96 11.69
N PRO A 289 -15.61 15.80 11.70
CA PRO A 289 -15.81 16.75 12.77
C PRO A 289 -15.83 15.99 14.11
N GLU A 290 -14.93 16.35 15.02
CA GLU A 290 -14.90 15.70 16.34
C GLU A 290 -16.27 15.87 17.01
N PRO A 291 -16.92 14.80 17.49
CA PRO A 291 -18.25 14.88 18.10
C PRO A 291 -18.31 15.86 19.29
N GLY A 292 -17.17 16.13 19.93
CA GLY A 292 -17.04 17.15 20.99
C GLY A 292 -17.33 18.57 20.51
N THR A 293 -16.95 18.95 19.29
CA THR A 293 -17.17 20.32 18.77
C THR A 293 -18.65 20.60 18.51
N LEU A 294 -19.39 19.62 17.98
CA LEU A 294 -20.84 19.72 17.82
C LEU A 294 -21.55 19.72 19.18
N ALA A 295 -21.16 18.85 20.11
CA ALA A 295 -21.75 18.83 21.45
C ALA A 295 -21.49 20.15 22.21
N LEU A 296 -20.30 20.74 22.10
CA LEU A 296 -19.98 22.05 22.67
C LEU A 296 -20.75 23.19 22.01
N ALA A 297 -20.97 23.14 20.70
CA ALA A 297 -21.80 24.12 20.00
C ALA A 297 -23.27 24.05 20.46
N PHE A 298 -23.84 22.85 20.58
CA PHE A 298 -25.22 22.66 21.04
C PHE A 298 -25.40 23.01 22.51
N THR A 299 -24.45 22.66 23.38
CA THR A 299 -24.49 23.05 24.80
C THR A 299 -24.30 24.56 24.98
N GLY A 300 -23.44 25.20 24.19
CA GLY A 300 -23.29 26.66 24.15
C GLY A 300 -24.58 27.37 23.73
N LEU A 301 -25.23 26.89 22.66
CA LEU A 301 -26.54 27.40 22.19
C LEU A 301 -27.65 27.19 23.23
N ALA A 302 -27.72 26.02 23.86
CA ALA A 302 -28.69 25.74 24.92
C ALA A 302 -28.45 26.61 26.17
N GLY A 303 -27.19 26.87 26.53
CA GLY A 303 -26.81 27.78 27.60
C GLY A 303 -27.24 29.22 27.35
N ILE A 304 -27.02 29.73 26.13
CA ILE A 304 -27.46 31.07 25.72
C ILE A 304 -28.99 31.18 25.69
N ALA A 305 -29.69 30.17 25.20
CA ALA A 305 -31.15 30.13 25.19
C ALA A 305 -31.76 30.08 26.60
N GLY A 306 -31.09 29.39 27.54
CA GLY A 306 -31.48 29.35 28.95
C GLY A 306 -31.28 30.68 29.68
N LEU A 307 -30.16 31.36 29.43
CA LEU A 307 -29.87 32.67 30.02
C LEU A 307 -30.82 33.77 29.51
N ARG A 308 -31.20 33.77 28.23
CA ARG A 308 -32.21 34.70 27.68
C ARG A 308 -33.58 34.55 28.32
N ARG A 309 -34.00 33.33 28.68
CA ARG A 309 -35.29 33.09 29.36
C ARG A 309 -35.32 33.57 30.81
N LYS A 310 -34.18 33.62 31.50
CA LYS A 310 -34.08 34.21 32.85
C LYS A 310 -34.10 35.73 32.82
N ALA A 311 -33.47 36.36 31.83
CA ALA A 311 -33.45 37.83 31.70
C ALA A 311 -34.80 38.44 31.31
N LEU A 312 -35.72 37.66 30.70
CA LEU A 312 -37.08 38.10 30.33
C LEU A 312 -38.14 37.85 31.41
N ARG A 313 -37.76 37.29 32.58
CA ARG A 313 -38.68 36.98 33.69
C ARG A 313 -38.29 37.66 35.02
N GLY A 314 -37.37 38.62 34.97
CA GLY A 314 -37.13 39.59 36.05
C GLY A 314 -37.54 40.96 35.57
#